data_AF-A0A1H8UJB9-F1
#
_entry.id   AF-A0A1H8UJB9-F1
#
_cell.length_a   1.000
_cell.length_b   1.000
_cell.length_c   1.000
_cell.angle_alpha   90.00
_cell.angle_beta   90.00
_cell.angle_gamma   90.00
#
_symmetry.space_group_name_H-M   'P 1'
#
loop_
_entity.id
_entity.type
_entity.pdbx_description
1 polymer ?
#
loop_
_entity_poly.entity_id
_entity_poly.type
_entity_poly.pdbx_seq_one_letter_code
_entity_poly.pdbx_strand_id
1 'polypeptide(L)' 'MLTYSKIATMGHTALFEYYPEGDTSKPGVVSFDFDSGECEITCLADGDRHSRYANHLANALESQHAGDGVVPSGTIMWY' A
#
# COMPACT_ATOMS: atom_id res chain seq x y z
N MET A 1 -9.20 4.56 -7.64
CA MET A 1 -8.17 3.57 -8.07
C MET A 1 -6.81 4.03 -7.57
N LEU A 2 -5.89 3.13 -7.25
CA LEU A 2 -4.48 3.46 -7.04
C LEU A 2 -3.57 2.45 -7.70
N THR A 3 -2.33 2.86 -7.98
CA THR A 3 -1.22 1.94 -8.28
C THR A 3 -0.25 1.94 -7.12
N TYR A 4 0.46 0.83 -6.91
CA TYR A 4 1.44 0.70 -5.84
C TYR A 4 2.62 -0.18 -6.25
N SER A 5 3.76 0.04 -5.59
CA SER A 5 5.01 -0.68 -5.78
C SER A 5 5.74 -0.85 -4.46
N LYS A 6 6.31 -2.03 -4.24
CA LYS A 6 7.23 -2.29 -3.14
C LYS A 6 8.55 -1.60 -3.42
N ILE A 7 8.98 -0.74 -2.50
CA ILE A 7 10.21 0.06 -2.64
C ILE A 7 11.36 -0.47 -1.78
N ALA A 8 11.05 -1.13 -0.66
CA ALA A 8 12.05 -1.68 0.23
C ALA A 8 11.51 -2.89 1.01
N THR A 9 12.42 -3.71 1.52
CA THR A 9 12.11 -4.77 2.48
C THR A 9 13.19 -4.74 3.57
N MET A 10 12.78 -4.67 4.82
CA MET A 10 13.61 -4.57 6.00
C MET A 10 13.22 -5.68 6.97
N GLY A 11 13.87 -6.84 6.85
CA GLY A 11 13.50 -8.03 7.62
C GLY A 11 12.10 -8.50 7.27
N HIS A 12 11.21 -8.51 8.26
CA HIS A 12 9.81 -8.93 8.13
C HIS A 12 8.88 -7.80 7.70
N THR A 13 9.38 -6.58 7.49
CA THR A 13 8.57 -5.45 7.05
C THR A 13 8.90 -5.08 5.60
N ALA A 14 7.91 -4.74 4.79
CA ALA A 14 8.08 -4.13 3.47
C ALA A 14 7.48 -2.72 3.44
N LEU A 15 8.09 -1.86 2.63
CA LEU A 15 7.55 -0.53 2.32
C LEU A 15 6.96 -0.54 0.93
N PHE A 16 5.75 0.01 0.81
CA PHE A 16 5.01 0.16 -0.42
C PHE A 16 4.72 1.63 -0.65
N GLU A 17 5.11 2.14 -1.80
CA GLU A 17 4.64 3.44 -2.27
C GLU A 17 3.32 3.27 -3.03
N TYR A 18 2.45 4.27 -2.95
CA TYR A 18 1.18 4.27 -3.68
C TYR A 18 0.86 5.62 -4.30
N TYR A 19 0.12 5.55 -5.40
CA TYR A 19 -0.18 6.67 -6.29
C TYR A 19 -1.70 6.77 -6.52
N PRO A 20 -2.38 7.71 -5.87
CA PRO A 20 -3.81 7.96 -6.08
C PRO A 20 -4.09 8.33 -7.54
N GLU A 21 -5.05 7.64 -8.17
CA GLU A 21 -5.49 7.93 -9.55
C GLU A 21 -4.36 8.01 -10.59
N GLY A 22 -3.22 7.35 -10.33
CA GLY A 22 -2.05 7.35 -11.20
C GLY A 22 -1.22 8.65 -11.17
N ASP A 23 -1.45 9.56 -10.22
CA ASP A 23 -0.57 10.71 -10.00
C ASP A 23 0.76 10.24 -9.39
N THR A 24 1.80 10.25 -10.20
CA THR A 24 3.15 9.78 -9.83
C THR A 24 4.02 10.84 -9.18
N SER A 25 3.53 12.08 -9.05
CA SER A 25 4.35 13.21 -8.61
C SER A 25 4.66 13.20 -7.11
N LYS A 26 3.73 12.67 -6.28
CA LYS A 26 3.82 12.68 -4.82
C LYS A 26 3.18 11.44 -4.20
N PRO A 27 3.90 10.31 -4.16
CA PRO A 27 3.38 9.07 -3.58
C PRO A 27 3.18 9.19 -2.06
N GLY A 28 2.28 8.36 -1.56
CA GLY A 28 2.22 7.99 -0.14
C GLY A 28 3.00 6.71 0.10
N VAL A 29 3.25 6.38 1.35
CA VAL A 29 4.01 5.20 1.77
C VAL A 29 3.27 4.47 2.89
N VAL A 30 3.13 3.15 2.73
CA VAL A 30 2.59 2.22 3.72
C VAL A 30 3.67 1.18 4.04
N SER A 31 3.89 0.92 5.32
CA SER A 31 4.66 -0.22 5.81
C SER A 31 3.73 -1.41 6.03
N PHE A 32 4.20 -2.61 5.69
CA PHE A 32 3.49 -3.86 5.86
C PHE A 32 4.37 -4.86 6.59
N ASP A 33 3.87 -5.45 7.67
CA ASP A 33 4.55 -6.51 8.41
C ASP A 33 4.07 -7.89 7.91
N PHE A 34 5.00 -8.72 7.42
CA PHE A 34 4.70 -10.06 6.91
C PHE A 34 4.45 -11.11 7.99
N ASP A 35 4.81 -10.84 9.25
CA ASP A 35 4.58 -11.78 10.35
C ASP A 35 3.22 -11.53 11.00
N SER A 36 2.85 -10.27 11.25
CA SER A 36 1.54 -9.91 11.83
C SER A 36 0.44 -9.71 10.78
N GLY A 37 0.81 -9.41 9.54
CA GLY A 37 -0.11 -9.00 8.49
C GLY A 37 -0.62 -7.57 8.65
N GLU A 38 -0.07 -6.77 9.58
CA GLU A 38 -0.55 -5.42 9.85
C GLU A 38 0.08 -4.37 8.93
N CYS A 39 -0.70 -3.33 8.60
CA CYS A 39 -0.24 -2.16 7.86
C CYS A 39 -0.11 -0.93 8.75
N GLU A 40 0.92 -0.12 8.53
CA GLU A 40 1.06 1.21 9.11
C GLU A 40 1.25 2.27 8.00
N ILE A 41 0.55 3.39 8.13
CA ILE A 41 0.63 4.49 7.16
C ILE A 41 1.82 5.38 7.55
N THR A 42 2.91 5.27 6.82
CA THR A 42 4.12 6.08 7.07
C THR A 42 3.98 7.50 6.53
N CYS A 43 3.38 7.65 5.34
CA CYS A 43 3.19 8.94 4.68
C CYS A 43 1.95 8.92 3.80
N LEU A 44 1.17 10.00 3.81
CA LEU A 44 0.03 10.14 2.90
C LEU A 44 0.45 10.76 1.57
N ALA A 45 -0.09 10.23 0.47
CA ALA A 45 0.04 10.85 -0.84
C ALA A 45 -0.62 12.24 -0.85
N ASP A 46 -0.11 13.15 -1.67
CA ASP A 46 -0.76 14.45 -1.84
C ASP A 46 -2.14 14.26 -2.47
N GLY A 47 -3.17 14.87 -1.90
CA GLY A 47 -4.56 14.64 -2.30
C GLY A 47 -5.21 13.37 -1.74
N ASP A 48 -4.52 12.54 -0.94
CA ASP A 48 -5.14 11.44 -0.19
C ASP A 48 -5.92 11.96 1.04
N ARG A 49 -7.07 12.56 0.75
CA ARG A 49 -7.95 13.10 1.77
C ARG A 49 -8.54 11.97 2.60
N HIS A 50 -8.41 12.11 3.92
CA HIS A 50 -8.90 11.13 4.91
C HIS A 50 -8.25 9.74 4.79
N SER A 51 -7.04 9.66 4.22
CA SER A 51 -6.28 8.40 4.10
C SER A 51 -7.02 7.31 3.32
N ARG A 52 -7.95 7.69 2.43
CA ARG A 52 -8.79 6.75 1.70
C ARG A 52 -7.94 5.81 0.86
N TYR A 53 -6.95 6.33 0.13
CA TYR A 53 -6.11 5.52 -0.75
C TYR A 53 -5.15 4.64 0.07
N ALA A 54 -4.53 5.19 1.11
CA ALA A 54 -3.72 4.42 2.05
C ALA A 54 -4.49 3.23 2.65
N ASN A 55 -5.73 3.45 3.11
CA ASN A 55 -6.57 2.41 3.70
C ASN A 55 -6.96 1.33 2.66
N HIS A 56 -7.21 1.72 1.41
CA HIS A 56 -7.48 0.74 0.35
C HIS A 56 -6.25 -0.12 0.04
N LEU A 57 -5.04 0.47 0.05
CA LEU A 57 -3.82 -0.31 -0.08
C LEU A 57 -3.64 -1.26 1.11
N ALA A 58 -3.77 -0.76 2.34
CA ALA A 58 -3.61 -1.56 3.55
C ALA A 58 -4.52 -2.80 3.54
N ASN A 59 -5.82 -2.59 3.32
CA ASN A 59 -6.80 -3.67 3.24
C ASN A 59 -6.47 -4.70 2.14
N ALA A 60 -5.90 -4.26 1.01
CA ALA A 60 -5.52 -5.16 -0.07
C ALA A 60 -4.28 -5.98 0.28
N LEU A 61 -3.27 -5.38 0.93
CA LEU A 61 -2.07 -6.11 1.39
C LEU A 61 -2.44 -7.14 2.45
N GLU A 62 -3.28 -6.76 3.42
CA GLU A 62 -3.85 -7.67 4.43
C GLU A 62 -4.60 -8.85 3.78
N SER A 63 -5.48 -8.56 2.82
CA SER A 63 -6.24 -9.60 2.11
C SER A 63 -5.33 -10.54 1.29
N GLN A 64 -4.28 -10.02 0.67
CA GLN A 64 -3.30 -10.82 -0.07
C GLN A 64 -2.46 -11.70 0.85
N HIS A 65 -2.06 -11.17 2.00
CA HIS A 65 -1.32 -11.92 3.00
C HIS A 65 -2.12 -13.09 3.56
N ALA A 66 -3.43 -12.92 3.76
CA ALA A 66 -4.34 -14.00 4.13
C ALA A 66 -4.56 -15.06 3.04
N GLY A 67 -4.18 -14.76 1.78
CA GLY A 67 -4.33 -15.63 0.62
C GLY A 67 -3.01 -16.22 0.12
N ASP A 68 -2.71 -16.01 -1.17
CA ASP A 68 -1.54 -16.57 -1.87
C ASP A 68 -0.24 -15.78 -1.64
N GLY A 69 -0.27 -14.76 -0.78
CA GLY A 69 0.85 -13.88 -0.47
C GLY A 69 0.77 -12.52 -1.16
N VAL A 70 1.52 -11.57 -0.61
CA VAL A 70 1.52 -10.17 -1.06
C VAL A 70 2.27 -10.01 -2.38
N VAL A 71 1.61 -9.39 -3.36
CA VAL A 71 2.25 -9.07 -4.64
C VAL A 71 3.07 -7.78 -4.52
N PRO A 72 4.25 -7.71 -5.17
CA PRO A 72 5.17 -6.58 -5.00
C PRO A 72 4.70 -5.29 -5.70
N SER A 73 3.72 -5.36 -6.60
CA SER A 73 3.14 -4.18 -7.25
C SER A 73 1.79 -4.53 -7.86
N GLY A 74 0.98 -3.50 -8.13
CA GLY A 74 -0.29 -3.70 -8.81
C GLY A 74 -1.17 -2.45 -8.86
N THR A 75 -2.40 -2.66 -9.30
CA THR A 75 -3.45 -1.65 -9.36
C THR A 75 -4.64 -2.11 -8.54
N ILE A 76 -5.14 -1.25 -7.66
CA ILE A 76 -6.34 -1.51 -6.85
C ILE A 76 -7.46 -0.61 -7.37
N MET A 77 -8.57 -1.24 -7.78
CA MET A 77 -9.80 -0.56 -8.19
C MET A 77 -10.92 -0.88 -7.21
N TRP A 78 -11.70 0.13 -6.84
CA TRP A 78 -12.90 0.00 -6.03
C TRP A 78 -13.97 0.94 -6.60
N TYR A 79 -15.23 0.48 -6.63
CA TYR A 79 -16.39 1.21 -7.15
C TYR A 79 -17.33 1.60 -6.01
#